data_AF-A0A9P7G3R7-F1
#
_entry.id   AF-A0A9P7G3R7-F1
#
_cell.length_a   1.000
_cell.length_b   1.000
_cell.length_c   1.000
_cell.angle_alpha   90.00
_cell.angle_beta   90.00
_cell.angle_gamma   90.00
#
_symmetry.space_group_name_H-M   'P 1'
#
loop_
_entity.id
_entity.type
_entity.pdbx_description
1 polymer ?
#
loop_
_entity_poly.entity_id
_entity_poly.type
_entity_poly.pdbx_seq_one_letter_code
_entity_poly.pdbx_strand_id
1 'polypeptide(L)'
;MLLQLPPEITVRILSYLDLTGLISASRTHPLLYKYVQTFQVLQYRFISQTARVEDNPHSTLVLGKRLQQLKSRENGWEQLNIDFSKSISVDYPISGIYDLMGGIYLLGDDNRRALHCCRLPSTPDDGISWSQIDLDCIYIDVGFNVYEHDLIAIVT
;
A
#
# COMPACT_ATOMS: atom_id res chain seq x y z
N MET A 1 31.58 23.73 -5.80
CA MET A 1 31.93 22.65 -4.85
C MET A 1 31.07 21.40 -5.02
N LEU A 2 29.73 21.44 -4.84
CA LEU A 2 28.89 20.24 -5.01
C LEU A 2 28.93 19.66 -6.44
N LEU A 3 28.78 20.51 -7.47
CA LEU A 3 28.77 20.08 -8.88
C LEU A 3 30.15 19.69 -9.43
N GLN A 4 31.21 19.81 -8.63
CA GLN A 4 32.55 19.35 -8.99
C GLN A 4 32.80 17.90 -8.55
N LEU A 5 31.87 17.33 -7.77
CA LEU A 5 31.92 15.94 -7.38
C LEU A 5 31.45 15.04 -8.53
N PRO A 6 31.88 13.77 -8.57
CA PRO A 6 31.31 12.79 -9.48
C PRO A 6 29.79 12.70 -9.36
N PRO A 7 29.06 12.42 -10.47
CA PRO A 7 27.60 12.33 -10.46
C PRO A 7 27.07 11.35 -9.41
N GLU A 8 27.73 10.22 -9.20
CA GLU A 8 27.33 9.17 -8.26
C GLU A 8 27.36 9.67 -6.81
N ILE A 9 28.38 10.45 -6.46
CA ILE A 9 28.51 11.04 -5.12
C ILE A 9 27.45 12.12 -4.93
N THR A 10 27.23 12.95 -5.95
CA THR A 10 26.19 13.98 -5.90
C THR A 10 24.80 13.34 -5.73
N VAL A 11 24.50 12.30 -6.50
CA VAL A 11 23.24 11.54 -6.42
C VAL A 11 23.08 10.90 -5.05
N ARG A 12 24.15 10.32 -4.49
CA ARG A 12 24.11 9.76 -3.14
C ARG A 12 23.80 10.82 -2.08
N ILE A 13 24.41 12.01 -2.16
CA ILE A 13 24.09 13.14 -1.27
C ILE A 13 22.63 13.54 -1.39
N LEU A 14 22.15 13.73 -2.63
CA LEU A 14 20.75 14.08 -2.89
C LEU A 14 19.78 13.00 -2.38
N SER A 15 20.17 11.73 -2.40
CA SER A 15 19.34 10.62 -1.91
C SER A 15 19.08 10.63 -0.40
N TYR A 16 19.77 11.48 0.37
CA TYR A 16 19.50 11.67 1.80
C TYR A 16 18.52 12.82 2.07
N LEU A 17 18.22 13.67 1.08
CA LEU A 17 17.31 14.79 1.23
C LEU A 17 15.85 14.32 1.33
N ASP A 18 15.01 15.09 2.01
CA ASP A 18 13.56 14.95 1.95
C ASP A 18 13.01 15.60 0.67
N LEU A 19 11.69 15.54 0.47
CA LEU A 19 11.00 16.04 -0.71
C LEU A 19 11.28 17.54 -0.88
N THR A 20 11.20 18.30 0.22
CA THR A 20 11.49 19.74 0.25
C THR A 20 12.93 20.03 -0.18
N GLY A 21 13.89 19.26 0.34
CA GLY A 21 15.30 19.37 -0.02
C GLY A 21 15.57 19.01 -1.49
N LEU A 22 14.95 17.94 -2.00
CA LEU A 22 15.05 17.55 -3.40
C LEU A 22 14.44 18.58 -4.36
N ILE A 23 13.28 19.14 -4.02
CA ILE A 23 12.65 20.22 -4.78
C ILE A 23 13.55 21.46 -4.77
N SER A 24 14.06 21.85 -3.59
CA SER A 24 14.94 23.00 -3.46
C SER A 24 16.22 22.82 -4.27
N ALA A 25 16.87 21.66 -4.19
CA ALA A 25 18.06 21.33 -4.98
C ALA A 25 17.77 21.33 -6.49
N SER A 26 16.60 20.86 -6.90
CA SER A 26 16.18 20.88 -8.31
C SER A 26 16.00 22.30 -8.84
N ARG A 27 15.58 23.24 -7.99
CA ARG A 27 15.36 24.65 -8.36
C ARG A 27 16.64 25.50 -8.32
N THR A 28 17.72 25.02 -7.72
CA THR A 28 18.97 25.80 -7.59
C THR A 28 19.87 25.69 -8.83
N HIS A 29 19.85 24.57 -9.55
CA HIS A 29 20.70 24.39 -10.73
C HIS A 29 20.14 23.37 -11.75
N PRO A 30 20.22 23.63 -13.07
CA PRO A 30 19.69 22.72 -14.11
C PRO A 30 20.29 21.31 -14.07
N LEU A 31 21.57 21.18 -13.70
CA LEU A 31 22.22 19.86 -13.58
C LEU A 31 21.60 19.03 -12.44
N LEU A 32 21.23 19.66 -11.33
CA LEU A 32 20.60 18.96 -10.20
C LEU A 32 19.18 18.54 -10.54
N TYR A 33 18.43 19.41 -11.24
CA TYR A 33 17.15 19.03 -11.83
C TYR A 33 17.31 17.82 -12.77
N LYS A 34 18.30 17.85 -13.67
CA LYS A 34 18.58 16.73 -14.57
C LYS A 34 18.90 15.44 -13.80
N TYR A 35 19.64 15.52 -12.70
CA TYR A 35 19.93 14.34 -11.87
C TYR A 35 18.67 13.74 -11.26
N VAL A 36 17.79 14.57 -10.67
CA VAL A 36 16.51 14.10 -10.13
C VAL A 36 15.65 13.44 -11.21
N GLN A 37 15.67 13.97 -12.44
CA GLN A 37 14.93 13.42 -13.57
C GLN A 37 15.59 12.19 -14.22
N THR A 38 16.88 11.93 -14.01
CA THR A 38 17.61 10.86 -14.71
C THR A 38 17.86 9.64 -13.82
N PHE A 39 18.25 9.86 -12.57
CA PHE A 39 18.66 8.77 -11.68
C PHE A 39 17.45 8.13 -10.99
N GLN A 40 17.27 6.82 -11.19
CA GLN A 40 16.12 6.07 -10.65
C GLN A 40 16.00 6.18 -9.13
N VAL A 41 17.11 6.25 -8.38
CA VAL A 41 17.09 6.41 -6.92
C VAL A 41 16.47 7.72 -6.47
N LEU A 42 16.73 8.81 -7.21
CA LEU A 42 16.17 10.12 -6.91
C LEU A 42 14.71 10.20 -7.36
N GLN A 43 14.38 9.66 -8.53
CA GLN A 43 13.00 9.56 -8.98
C GLN A 43 12.14 8.73 -8.01
N TYR A 44 12.65 7.58 -7.58
CA TYR A 44 11.94 6.70 -6.65
C TYR A 44 11.71 7.38 -5.32
N ARG A 45 12.74 8.01 -4.75
CA ARG A 45 12.61 8.76 -3.49
C ARG A 45 11.64 9.94 -3.61
N PHE A 46 11.66 10.65 -4.73
CA PHE A 46 10.76 11.77 -4.98
C PHE A 46 9.30 11.31 -5.03
N ILE A 47 9.02 10.29 -5.85
CA ILE A 47 7.66 9.79 -6.04
C ILE A 47 7.16 9.07 -4.79
N SER A 48 8.01 8.31 -4.08
CA SER A 48 7.62 7.62 -2.85
C SER A 48 7.17 8.61 -1.77
N GLN A 49 7.91 9.71 -1.59
CA GLN A 49 7.54 10.75 -0.64
C GLN A 49 6.30 11.55 -1.09
N THR A 50 6.15 11.80 -2.39
CA THR A 50 4.96 12.47 -2.94
C THR A 50 3.70 11.62 -2.73
N ALA A 51 3.80 10.31 -3.00
CA ALA A 51 2.73 9.33 -2.82
C ALA A 51 2.53 8.89 -1.35
N ARG A 52 3.36 9.41 -0.42
CA ARG A 52 3.38 9.05 1.00
C ARG A 52 3.45 7.53 1.25
N VAL A 53 4.27 6.85 0.46
CA VAL A 53 4.55 5.42 0.64
C VAL A 53 5.94 5.22 1.23
N GLU A 54 6.05 4.22 2.09
CA GLU A 54 7.32 3.83 2.69
C GLU A 54 8.07 2.83 1.80
N ASP A 55 9.40 2.93 1.80
CA ASP A 55 10.26 1.94 1.15
C ASP A 55 10.20 0.63 1.93
N ASN A 56 9.84 -0.47 1.29
CA ASN A 56 9.97 -1.80 1.88
C ASN A 56 11.39 -2.34 1.61
N PRO A 57 12.29 -2.39 2.61
CA PRO A 57 13.65 -2.87 2.42
C PRO A 57 13.71 -4.39 2.13
N HIS A 58 12.64 -5.13 2.42
CA HIS A 58 12.55 -6.56 2.16
C HIS A 58 11.98 -6.90 0.77
N SER A 59 11.69 -5.90 -0.05
CA SER A 59 11.23 -6.13 -1.42
C SER A 59 12.31 -6.83 -2.25
N THR A 60 11.95 -7.95 -2.89
CA THR A 60 12.83 -8.67 -3.83
C THR A 60 12.92 -7.98 -5.19
N LEU A 61 12.13 -6.92 -5.41
CA LEU A 61 12.09 -6.20 -6.67
C LEU A 61 13.26 -5.23 -6.81
N VAL A 62 13.89 -5.22 -7.98
CA VAL A 62 14.89 -4.21 -8.33
C VAL A 62 14.24 -2.81 -8.36
N LEU A 63 15.03 -1.78 -8.01
CA LEU A 63 14.56 -0.39 -7.88
C LEU A 63 13.78 0.11 -9.10
N GLY A 64 14.23 -0.21 -10.32
CA GLY A 64 13.54 0.18 -11.55
C GLY A 64 12.12 -0.40 -11.66
N LYS A 65 11.91 -1.64 -11.19
CA LYS A 65 10.58 -2.28 -11.16
C LYS A 65 9.69 -1.67 -10.08
N ARG A 66 10.25 -1.37 -8.91
CA ARG A 66 9.56 -0.67 -7.83
C ARG A 66 9.08 0.72 -8.28
N LEU A 67 9.95 1.47 -8.96
CA LEU A 67 9.62 2.77 -9.56
C LEU A 67 8.53 2.65 -10.62
N GLN A 68 8.62 1.63 -11.49
CA GLN A 68 7.61 1.39 -12.51
C GLN A 68 6.23 1.11 -11.88
N GLN A 69 6.17 0.21 -10.89
CA GLN A 69 4.93 -0.11 -10.19
C GLN A 69 4.34 1.10 -9.48
N LEU A 70 5.17 1.88 -8.79
CA LEU A 70 4.71 3.09 -8.11
C LEU A 70 4.15 4.12 -9.10
N LYS A 71 4.84 4.37 -10.22
CA LYS A 71 4.32 5.27 -11.28
C LYS A 71 2.99 4.76 -11.86
N SER A 72 2.88 3.45 -12.09
CA SER A 72 1.65 2.85 -12.60
C SER A 72 0.50 3.04 -11.62
N ARG A 73 0.75 2.81 -10.33
CA ARG A 73 -0.22 3.03 -9.25
C ARG A 73 -0.69 4.48 -9.20
N GLU A 74 0.23 5.45 -9.15
CA GLU A 74 -0.13 6.87 -9.07
C GLU A 74 -0.93 7.32 -10.30
N ASN A 75 -0.54 6.88 -11.50
CA ASN A 75 -1.30 7.16 -12.71
C ASN A 75 -2.68 6.49 -12.72
N GLY A 76 -2.81 5.28 -12.16
CA GLY A 76 -4.08 4.61 -11.99
C GLY A 76 -5.03 5.40 -11.07
N TRP A 77 -4.51 5.92 -9.96
CA TRP A 77 -5.28 6.79 -9.06
C TRP A 77 -5.70 8.11 -9.71
N GLU A 78 -4.80 8.75 -10.47
CA GLU A 78 -5.11 9.99 -11.19
C GLU A 78 -6.24 9.81 -12.21
N GLN A 79 -6.27 8.66 -12.88
CA GLN A 79 -7.24 8.35 -13.94
C GLN A 79 -8.47 7.58 -13.45
N LEU A 80 -8.52 7.21 -12.16
CA LEU A 80 -9.49 6.26 -11.60
C LEU A 80 -9.58 4.95 -12.40
N ASN A 81 -8.43 4.48 -12.91
CA ASN A 81 -8.34 3.25 -13.66
C ASN A 81 -8.38 2.06 -12.70
N ILE A 82 -9.37 1.18 -12.87
CA ILE A 82 -9.52 -0.03 -12.07
C ILE A 82 -8.74 -1.16 -12.76
N ASP A 83 -7.73 -1.70 -12.08
CA ASP A 83 -6.89 -2.77 -12.62
C ASP A 83 -7.69 -4.04 -12.93
N PHE A 84 -8.61 -4.41 -12.03
CA PHE A 84 -9.56 -5.51 -12.25
C PHE A 84 -10.76 -5.41 -11.29
N SER A 85 -11.82 -6.15 -11.64
CA SER A 85 -12.98 -6.36 -10.78
C SER A 85 -13.26 -7.87 -10.66
N LYS A 86 -13.59 -8.31 -9.45
CA LYS A 86 -13.89 -9.72 -9.16
C LYS A 86 -15.08 -9.81 -8.22
N SER A 87 -16.07 -10.62 -8.58
CA SER A 87 -17.21 -10.93 -7.71
C SER A 87 -16.88 -12.11 -6.81
N ILE A 88 -17.18 -11.97 -5.53
CA ILE A 88 -16.95 -12.99 -4.50
C ILE A 88 -18.30 -13.52 -4.05
N SER A 89 -18.54 -14.81 -4.19
CA SER A 89 -19.75 -15.45 -3.67
C SER A 89 -19.71 -15.55 -2.16
N VAL A 90 -20.87 -15.33 -1.53
CA VAL A 90 -21.10 -15.47 -0.10
C VAL A 90 -22.23 -16.48 0.08
N ASP A 91 -21.90 -17.67 0.56
CA ASP A 91 -22.81 -18.82 0.57
C ASP A 91 -23.50 -19.07 1.94
N TYR A 92 -23.43 -18.10 2.85
CA TYR A 92 -24.01 -18.18 4.20
C TYR A 92 -24.90 -16.97 4.52
N PRO A 93 -25.88 -17.11 5.43
CA PRO A 93 -26.69 -15.99 5.90
C PRO A 93 -25.81 -14.94 6.61
N ILE A 94 -25.95 -13.69 6.20
CA ILE A 94 -25.12 -12.60 6.71
C ILE A 94 -25.89 -11.77 7.74
N SER A 95 -25.20 -11.31 8.79
CA SER A 95 -25.63 -10.13 9.53
C SER A 95 -25.19 -8.87 8.79
N GLY A 96 -25.81 -7.73 9.12
CA GLY A 96 -25.36 -6.43 8.61
C GLY A 96 -24.02 -5.95 9.19
N ILE A 97 -23.29 -6.80 9.91
CA ILE A 97 -22.01 -6.47 10.57
C ILE A 97 -20.89 -6.93 9.64
N TYR A 98 -20.06 -5.99 9.19
CA TYR A 98 -18.91 -6.25 8.35
C TYR A 98 -17.80 -5.24 8.64
N ASP A 99 -16.57 -5.63 8.35
CA ASP A 99 -15.42 -4.71 8.40
C ASP A 99 -14.42 -5.07 7.29
N LEU A 100 -13.60 -4.10 6.88
CA LEU A 100 -12.60 -4.23 5.83
C LEU A 100 -11.30 -3.55 6.24
N MET A 101 -10.25 -4.32 6.45
CA MET A 101 -8.92 -3.76 6.74
C MET A 101 -7.81 -4.64 6.15
N GLY A 102 -6.75 -4.00 5.63
CA GLY A 102 -5.54 -4.72 5.21
C GLY A 102 -5.73 -5.74 4.09
N GLY A 103 -6.80 -5.62 3.30
CA GLY A 103 -7.18 -6.61 2.30
C GLY A 103 -7.88 -7.84 2.89
N ILE A 104 -8.32 -7.78 4.14
CA ILE A 104 -9.18 -8.79 4.77
C ILE A 104 -10.58 -8.20 4.90
N TYR A 105 -11.56 -8.96 4.42
CA TYR A 105 -12.98 -8.67 4.56
C TYR A 105 -13.58 -9.59 5.63
N LEU A 106 -14.12 -9.00 6.69
CA LEU A 106 -14.86 -9.69 7.74
C LEU A 106 -16.35 -9.52 7.53
N LEU A 107 -17.09 -10.60 7.74
CA LEU A 107 -18.52 -10.65 7.58
C LEU A 107 -19.15 -11.49 8.68
N GLY A 108 -20.08 -10.89 9.42
CA GLY A 108 -20.81 -11.58 10.46
C GLY A 108 -21.88 -12.52 9.92
N ASP A 109 -22.15 -13.59 10.65
CA ASP A 109 -23.29 -14.47 10.38
C ASP A 109 -24.59 -13.93 10.99
N ASP A 110 -25.73 -14.49 10.58
CA ASP A 110 -27.07 -14.01 10.97
C ASP A 110 -27.37 -14.16 12.47
N ASN A 111 -26.87 -15.23 13.08
CA ASN A 111 -27.05 -15.55 14.49
C ASN A 111 -26.03 -14.83 15.40
N ARG A 112 -25.06 -14.12 14.79
CA ARG A 112 -23.99 -13.36 15.45
C ARG A 112 -23.14 -14.21 16.38
N ARG A 113 -22.79 -15.42 15.96
CA ARG A 113 -21.88 -16.32 16.68
C ARG A 113 -20.74 -16.83 15.80
N ALA A 114 -20.66 -16.41 14.55
CA ALA A 114 -19.51 -16.67 13.70
C ALA A 114 -19.10 -15.44 12.89
N LEU A 115 -17.79 -15.33 12.65
CA LEU A 115 -17.21 -14.35 11.73
C LEU A 115 -16.57 -15.09 10.56
N HIS A 116 -16.97 -14.70 9.37
CA HIS A 116 -16.39 -15.18 8.13
C HIS A 116 -15.36 -14.17 7.62
N CYS A 117 -14.16 -14.65 7.40
CA CYS A 117 -13.01 -13.89 6.98
C CYS A 117 -12.60 -14.30 5.56
N CYS A 118 -12.51 -13.34 4.65
CA CYS A 118 -11.98 -13.54 3.30
C CYS A 118 -10.77 -12.63 3.09
N ARG A 119 -9.65 -13.21 2.65
CA ARG A 119 -8.57 -12.41 2.09
C ARG A 119 -8.97 -11.98 0.67
N LEU A 120 -9.02 -10.68 0.43
CA LEU A 120 -9.34 -10.13 -0.87
C LEU A 120 -8.21 -10.42 -1.87
N PRO A 121 -8.56 -10.73 -3.12
CA PRO A 121 -7.59 -10.94 -4.19
C PRO A 121 -6.85 -9.64 -4.47
N SER A 122 -5.52 -9.73 -4.64
CA SER A 122 -4.68 -8.63 -5.13
C SER A 122 -4.48 -8.70 -6.64
N THR A 123 -4.76 -9.86 -7.26
CA THR A 123 -4.71 -10.08 -8.70
C THR A 123 -5.95 -10.85 -9.20
N PRO A 124 -6.28 -10.80 -10.51
CA PRO A 124 -7.42 -11.55 -11.06
C PRO A 124 -7.34 -13.06 -10.83
N ASP A 125 -6.11 -13.60 -10.84
CA ASP A 125 -5.83 -15.04 -10.76
C ASP A 125 -5.81 -15.55 -9.32
N ASP A 126 -5.79 -14.67 -8.33
CA ASP A 126 -5.79 -15.05 -6.92
C ASP A 126 -7.06 -15.83 -6.56
N GLY A 127 -6.90 -16.98 -5.92
CA GLY A 127 -8.01 -17.77 -5.39
C GLY A 127 -8.78 -17.02 -4.29
N ILE A 128 -10.04 -17.40 -4.11
CA ILE A 128 -10.89 -16.90 -3.02
C ILE A 128 -11.07 -18.03 -2.02
N SER A 129 -10.82 -17.75 -0.74
CA SER A 129 -11.07 -18.68 0.34
C SER A 129 -11.68 -17.96 1.53
N TRP A 130 -12.79 -18.51 2.02
CA TRP A 130 -13.40 -18.09 3.28
C TRP A 130 -12.89 -18.97 4.42
N SER A 131 -12.55 -18.33 5.54
CA SER A 131 -12.30 -18.99 6.83
C SER A 131 -13.35 -18.52 7.84
N GLN A 132 -13.69 -19.36 8.81
CA GLN A 132 -14.69 -19.07 9.82
C GLN A 132 -14.04 -19.03 11.22
N ILE A 133 -14.51 -18.11 12.05
CA ILE A 133 -14.16 -17.99 13.46
C ILE A 133 -15.46 -18.16 14.25
N ASP A 134 -15.60 -19.27 14.95
CA ASP A 134 -16.73 -19.52 15.83
C ASP A 134 -16.55 -18.81 17.17
N LEU A 135 -17.65 -18.28 17.70
CA LEU A 135 -17.71 -17.52 18.93
C LEU A 135 -18.66 -18.19 19.92
N ASP A 136 -18.20 -18.31 21.17
CA ASP A 136 -19.00 -18.91 22.25
C ASP A 136 -20.14 -17.99 22.73
N CYS A 137 -20.12 -16.72 22.31
CA CYS A 137 -21.06 -15.67 22.70
C CYS A 137 -21.69 -14.97 21.48
N ILE A 138 -22.75 -14.22 21.74
CA ILE A 138 -23.37 -13.34 20.74
C ILE A 138 -22.59 -12.02 20.74
N TYR A 139 -22.09 -11.60 19.58
CA TYR A 139 -21.44 -10.29 19.45
C TYR A 139 -22.42 -9.22 18.96
N ILE A 140 -22.14 -7.96 19.32
CA ILE A 140 -22.91 -6.78 18.91
C ILE A 140 -22.22 -6.10 17.74
N ASP A 141 -20.89 -6.02 17.77
CA ASP A 141 -20.07 -5.34 16.77
C ASP A 141 -18.65 -5.94 16.72
N VAL A 142 -17.95 -5.72 15.60
CA VAL A 142 -16.60 -6.22 15.34
C VAL A 142 -15.79 -5.14 14.65
N GLY A 143 -14.53 -5.00 15.10
CA GLY A 143 -13.58 -4.11 14.46
C GLY A 143 -12.17 -4.68 14.44
N PHE A 144 -11.40 -4.31 13.42
CA PHE A 144 -9.96 -4.55 13.42
C PHE A 144 -9.22 -3.54 14.30
N ASN A 145 -8.18 -4.00 15.01
CA ASN A 145 -7.23 -3.08 15.63
C ASN A 145 -6.30 -2.47 14.56
N VAL A 146 -6.33 -1.15 14.42
CA VAL A 146 -5.54 -0.38 13.44
C VAL A 146 -4.03 -0.57 13.64
N TYR A 147 -3.58 -0.85 14.86
CA TYR A 147 -2.16 -0.91 15.23
C TYR A 147 -1.65 -2.34 15.46
N GLU A 148 -2.55 -3.30 15.63
CA GLU A 148 -2.23 -4.71 15.82
C GLU A 148 -3.04 -5.52 14.82
N HIS A 149 -2.45 -5.75 13.65
CA HIS A 149 -3.11 -6.34 12.48
C HIS A 149 -3.63 -7.78 12.66
N ASP A 150 -3.40 -8.37 13.84
CA ASP A 150 -3.77 -9.74 14.19
C ASP A 150 -4.83 -9.80 15.33
N LEU A 151 -5.29 -8.65 15.84
CA LEU A 151 -6.25 -8.59 16.95
C LEU A 151 -7.66 -8.19 16.47
N ILE A 152 -8.63 -9.06 16.75
CA ILE A 152 -10.06 -8.78 16.57
C ILE A 152 -10.66 -8.45 17.95
N ALA A 153 -11.27 -7.27 18.08
CA ALA A 153 -12.03 -6.92 19.27
C ALA A 153 -13.51 -7.25 19.05
N ILE A 154 -14.09 -8.01 19.98
CA ILE A 154 -15.48 -8.44 19.92
C ILE A 154 -16.19 -7.84 21.13
N VAL A 155 -17.23 -7.05 20.87
CA VAL A 155 -18.05 -6.46 21.92
C VAL A 155 -19.32 -7.29 22.07
N THR A 156 -19.61 -7.73 23.30
CA THR A 156 -20.72 -8.63 23.65
C THR A 156 -21.64 -7.99 24.65
#